data_AF-A0ABD5DXV3-F1
#
_entry.id   AF-A0ABD5DXV3-F1
#
_cell.length_a   1.000
_cell.length_b   1.000
_cell.length_c   1.000
_cell.angle_alpha   90.00
_cell.angle_beta   90.00
_cell.angle_gamma   90.00
#
_symmetry.space_group_name_H-M   'P 1'
#
loop_
_entity.id
_entity.type
_entity.pdbx_description
1 polymer ?
#
loop_
_entity_poly.entity_id
_entity_poly.type
_entity_poly.pdbx_seq_one_letter_code
_entity_poly.pdbx_strand_id
1 'polypeptide(L)' 'MSTMIMDLCSYTRLGLTGYLTSRGIKKQEIVEVNSAADLQKHCTSCCPAVVFLNEDCFVHDDES' A
#
# COMPACT_ATOMS: atom_id res chain seq x y z
N MET A 1 -6.51 12.48 -3.54
CA MET A 1 -5.06 12.21 -3.40
C MET A 1 -4.93 10.75 -3.05
N SER A 2 -4.23 9.94 -3.85
CA SER A 2 -4.16 8.50 -3.62
C SER A 2 -3.17 8.15 -2.51
N THR A 3 -3.54 7.16 -1.71
CA THR A 3 -2.71 6.54 -0.68
C THR A 3 -2.45 5.10 -1.07
N MET A 4 -1.22 4.62 -0.92
CA MET A 4 -0.87 3.21 -1.14
C MET A 4 -0.51 2.51 0.16
N ILE A 5 -0.81 1.21 0.24
CA ILE A 5 -0.43 0.34 1.35
C ILE A 5 0.22 -0.92 0.78
N MET A 6 1.45 -1.20 1.21
CA MET A 6 2.17 -2.45 0.95
C MET A 6 2.49 -3.11 2.28
N ASP A 7 1.82 -4.23 2.56
CA ASP A 7 1.99 -5.01 3.78
C ASP A 7 1.59 -6.47 3.53
N LEU A 8 2.37 -7.45 4.00
CA LEU A 8 2.02 -8.87 3.91
C LEU A 8 0.84 -9.22 4.83
N CYS A 9 0.68 -8.50 5.94
CA CYS A 9 -0.35 -8.79 6.94
C CYS A 9 -1.71 -8.19 6.56
N SER A 10 -2.65 -9.06 6.19
CA SER A 10 -4.03 -8.67 5.82
C SER A 10 -4.76 -7.92 6.92
N TYR A 11 -4.48 -8.20 8.21
CA TYR A 11 -5.10 -7.48 9.32
C TYR A 11 -4.56 -6.06 9.45
N THR A 12 -3.26 -5.84 9.22
CA THR A 12 -2.68 -4.50 9.20
C THR A 12 -3.26 -3.67 8.06
N ARG A 13 -3.35 -4.25 6.84
CA ARG A 13 -3.99 -3.57 5.69
C ARG A 13 -5.44 -3.20 5.99
N LEU A 14 -6.22 -4.13 6.55
CA LEU A 14 -7.61 -3.87 6.93
C LEU A 14 -7.71 -2.74 7.97
N GLY A 15 -6.87 -2.77 9.01
CA GLY A 15 -6.82 -1.76 10.06
C GLY A 15 -6.45 -0.37 9.54
N LEU A 16 -5.42 -0.28 8.70
CA LEU A 16 -4.98 0.97 8.06
C LEU A 16 -6.06 1.51 7.13
N THR A 17 -6.65 0.67 6.27
CA THR A 17 -7.75 1.05 5.38
C THR A 17 -8.95 1.57 6.19
N GLY A 18 -9.32 0.89 7.27
CA GLY A 18 -10.38 1.33 8.18
C GLY A 18 -10.06 2.68 8.85
N TYR A 19 -8.84 2.85 9.34
CA TYR A 19 -8.38 4.10 9.94
C TYR A 19 -8.41 5.26 8.95
N LEU A 20 -7.82 5.10 7.77
CA LEU A 20 -7.79 6.14 6.73
C LEU A 20 -9.20 6.52 6.28
N THR A 21 -10.08 5.53 6.13
CA THR A 21 -11.49 5.77 5.79
C THR A 21 -12.20 6.55 6.90
N SER A 22 -11.95 6.23 8.17
CA SER A 22 -12.49 6.97 9.33
C SER A 22 -12.02 8.42 9.39
N ARG A 23 -10.89 8.73 8.76
CA ARG A 23 -10.32 10.08 8.63
C ARG A 23 -10.76 10.81 7.36
N GLY A 24 -11.68 10.25 6.58
CA GLY A 24 -12.28 10.89 5.42
C GLY A 24 -11.60 10.60 4.08
N ILE A 25 -10.59 9.71 4.04
CA ILE A 25 -10.06 9.22 2.77
C ILE A 25 -11.05 8.23 2.16
N LYS A 26 -11.41 8.41 0.88
CA LYS A 26 -12.32 7.48 0.22
C LYS A 26 -11.63 6.15 0.01
N LYS A 27 -12.33 5.04 0.24
CA LYS A 27 -11.79 3.69 -0.01
C LYS A 27 -11.24 3.53 -1.44
N GLN A 28 -11.84 4.19 -2.43
CA GLN A 28 -11.36 4.17 -3.83
C GLN A 28 -10.03 4.90 -4.04
N GLU A 29 -9.62 5.76 -3.10
CA GLU A 29 -8.33 6.45 -3.13
C GLU A 29 -7.23 5.66 -2.38
N ILE A 30 -7.57 4.52 -1.77
CA ILE A 30 -6.64 3.63 -1.07
C ILE A 30 -6.35 2.44 -1.99
N VAL A 31 -5.09 2.26 -2.34
CA VAL A 31 -4.63 1.18 -3.22
C VAL A 31 -3.73 0.24 -2.41
N GLU A 32 -4.10 -1.03 -2.35
CA GLU A 32 -3.24 -2.08 -1.79
C GLU A 32 -2.34 -2.64 -2.90
N VAL A 33 -1.04 -2.76 -2.64
CA VAL A 33 -0.05 -3.35 -3.55
C VAL A 33 0.68 -4.49 -2.85
N ASN A 34 1.04 -5.52 -3.60
CA ASN A 34 1.58 -6.78 -3.04
C ASN A 34 3.02 -7.07 -3.50
N SER A 35 3.60 -6.25 -4.38
CA SER A 35 4.95 -6.46 -4.90
C SER A 35 5.67 -5.12 -5.13
N ALA A 36 7.01 -5.15 -5.07
CA ALA A 36 7.82 -3.97 -5.36
C ALA A 36 7.64 -3.48 -6.81
N ALA A 37 7.46 -4.41 -7.76
CA ALA A 37 7.17 -4.10 -9.15
C ALA A 37 5.84 -3.36 -9.32
N ASP A 38 4.77 -3.82 -8.66
CA ASP A 38 3.47 -3.15 -8.70
C ASP A 38 3.50 -1.80 -8.02
N LEU A 39 4.24 -1.69 -6.90
CA LEU A 39 4.47 -0.43 -6.21
C LEU A 39 5.15 0.58 -7.15
N GLN A 40 6.25 0.20 -7.81
CA GLN A 40 6.98 1.07 -8.74
C GLN A 40 6.08 1.55 -9.88
N LYS A 41 5.32 0.62 -10.48
CA LYS A 41 4.38 0.92 -11.55
C LYS A 41 3.33 1.93 -11.10
N HIS A 42 2.70 1.71 -9.96
CA HIS A 42 1.65 2.59 -9.43
C HIS A 42 2.18 3.95 -9.00
N CYS A 43 3.37 4.01 -8.39
CA CYS A 43 4.02 5.28 -8.06
C CYS A 43 4.26 6.12 -9.30
N THR A 44 4.72 5.50 -10.40
CA THR A 44 4.99 6.17 -11.67
C THR A 44 3.71 6.63 -12.38
N SER A 45 2.64 5.83 -12.35
CA SER A 45 1.40 6.15 -13.05
C SER A 45 0.45 7.07 -12.27
N CYS A 46 0.45 6.98 -10.94
CA CYS A 46 -0.58 7.57 -10.10
C CYS A 46 -0.07 8.60 -9.09
N CYS A 47 1.26 8.78 -8.96
CA CYS A 47 1.90 9.76 -8.07
C CYS A 47 1.21 9.89 -6.70
N PRO A 48 1.19 8.82 -5.88
CA PRO A 48 0.55 8.85 -4.57
C PRO A 48 1.13 9.92 -3.68
N ALA A 49 0.29 10.51 -2.82
CA ALA A 49 0.73 11.49 -1.84
C ALA A 49 1.45 10.83 -0.65
N VAL A 50 1.01 9.62 -0.29
CA VAL A 50 1.54 8.84 0.84
C VAL A 50 1.58 7.36 0.46
N VAL A 51 2.64 6.68 0.86
CA VAL A 51 2.81 5.24 0.73
C VAL A 51 3.16 4.66 2.10
N PHE A 52 2.34 3.73 2.58
CA PHE A 52 2.64 2.91 3.77
C PHE A 52 3.39 1.67 3.31
N LEU A 53 4.61 1.48 3.81
CA LEU A 53 5.47 0.34 3.48
C LEU A 53 5.77 -0.44 4.76
N ASN A 54 5.48 -1.73 4.74
CA ASN A 54 6.06 -2.66 5.69
C ASN A 54 7.41 -3.16 5.15
N GLU A 55 8.46 -3.07 5.97
CA GLU A 55 9.81 -3.52 5.64
C GLU A 55 9.89 -5.02 5.34
N ASP A 56 9.05 -5.84 6.00
CA ASP A 56 8.97 -7.28 5.78
C ASP A 56 8.62 -7.64 4.33
N CYS A 57 7.95 -6.73 3.60
CA CYS A 57 7.64 -6.92 2.18
C CYS A 57 8.87 -6.90 1.26
N PHE A 58 10.04 -6.46 1.76
CA PHE A 58 11.29 -6.37 0.99
C PHE A 58 12.35 -7.37 1.46
N VAL A 59 12.11 -8.08 2.56
CA VAL A 59 13.07 -9.07 3.11
C VAL A 59 12.90 -10.44 2.45
N HIS A 60 11.74 -10.69 1.84
CA HIS A 60 11.38 -11.95 1.18
C HIS A 60 11.19 -11.79 -0.35
N ASP A 61 11.99 -10.94 -1.00
CA ASP A 61 12.21 -11.15 -2.43
C ASP A 61 12.92 -12.51 -2.56
N ASP A 62 12.13 -13.56 -2.75
CA ASP A 62 12.61 -14.86 -3.24
C ASP A 62 13.15 -14.63 -4.67
N GLU A 63 14.26 -13.91 -4.81
CA GLU A 63 15.21 -14.17 -5.88
C GLU A 63 15.85 -15.53 -5.58
N SER A 64 15.16 -16.58 -6.03
CA SER A 64 15.71 -17.90 -6.33
C SER A 64 15.36 -18.27 -7.76
#